data_AF-A0A7M1SVS6-F1
#
_entry.id   AF-A0A7M1SVS6-F1
#
_cell.length_a   1.000
_cell.length_b   1.000
_cell.length_c   1.000
_cell.angle_alpha   90.00
_cell.angle_beta   90.00
_cell.angle_gamma   90.00
#
_symmetry.space_group_name_H-M   'P 1'
#
loop_
_entity.id
_entity.type
_entity.pdbx_description
1 polymer ?
#
loop_
_entity_poly.entity_id
_entity_poly.type
_entity_poly.pdbx_seq_one_letter_code
_entity_poly.pdbx_strand_id
1 'polypeptide(L)'
;MTEGMQRRHFLGMTGAVGAGLALGPAGAAAAVDGPGARHSIRPPLRMSNPYTDDYTGSWTSLDTGDVLGSHDLSGITWSNVTGENVQQLYDFQSSQTVSNQYLRLTWNATSANKTGTCLWRFKDVDQVTIENVYVENLDPDYITSHVIRVEGADEVIIRNCYFAGPVDRQHIFLEGVANILIENVEIVGLELPGTNGPRAGGGIMINNGATSGSDDGVDTPYAREPVQQTIQHCYIHNSWDDDGNERNQDGILIHSPADGYIFNNVIENWFRNEPSGGPQAHGMDSSIDIGFRRDEPQFQDKNVRVERNILRNTTFFKTPVGTIGPNRILLANNLIINAKLDDYHGGGSSTSHYVHNTMLWDIDLAPISLQSLAQRGATGYCFKLGSFSGPTVLENCVVYTEDSSPDIVYANSSGSAGKWAGWSADHNAYGTSTSSTKWLNSTVDSTVCSTFSSWQSTTGNDANSVTAAPDPNWFEDYLGGDYRLSGSSLWSGVADTSFVNHADPHLRVDRDFNGESRTTSNVRPGAFNYS
;
A
#
# COMPACT_ATOMS: atom_id res chain seq x y z
N MET A 1 -11.75 28.17 50.62
CA MET A 1 -10.82 28.99 49.83
C MET A 1 -11.34 29.01 48.41
N THR A 2 -11.86 30.18 48.06
CA THR A 2 -12.42 30.72 46.80
C THR A 2 -12.04 29.98 45.51
N GLU A 3 -13.00 29.50 44.70
CA GLU A 3 -13.94 30.21 43.80
C GLU A 3 -13.28 30.89 42.58
N GLY A 4 -13.86 30.64 41.40
CA GLY A 4 -13.31 30.95 40.09
C GLY A 4 -13.53 32.37 39.56
N MET A 5 -12.94 32.62 38.39
CA MET A 5 -13.20 33.79 37.52
C MET A 5 -13.02 33.31 36.07
N GLN A 6 -14.05 33.32 35.24
CA GLN A 6 -14.73 34.45 34.59
C GLN A 6 -14.08 34.91 33.27
N ARG A 7 -14.93 34.79 32.24
CA ARG A 7 -14.86 35.31 30.88
C ARG A 7 -14.68 36.83 30.89
N ARG A 8 -13.90 37.37 29.95
CA ARG A 8 -13.91 38.80 29.60
C ARG A 8 -14.72 39.02 28.33
N HIS A 9 -15.76 39.84 28.48
CA HIS A 9 -16.27 40.71 27.43
C HIS A 9 -15.35 41.94 27.30
N PHE A 10 -15.21 42.47 26.09
CA PHE A 10 -14.94 43.89 25.87
C PHE A 10 -15.86 44.41 24.76
N LEU A 11 -16.36 45.63 24.97
CA LEU A 11 -17.43 46.30 24.24
C LEU A 11 -17.01 47.76 24.04
N GLY A 12 -17.32 48.34 22.88
CA GLY A 12 -17.28 49.80 22.61
C GLY A 12 -15.98 50.28 21.95
N MET A 13 -15.98 51.22 20.99
CA MET A 13 -16.94 52.27 20.70
C MET A 13 -16.93 52.73 19.24
N THR A 14 -18.04 53.37 18.91
CA THR A 14 -18.47 54.14 17.74
C THR A 14 -17.56 55.27 17.27
N GLY A 15 -17.61 55.56 15.96
CA GLY A 15 -17.25 56.86 15.38
C GLY A 15 -17.64 56.94 13.89
N ALA A 16 -18.74 57.62 13.59
CA ALA A 16 -19.13 57.99 12.24
C ALA A 16 -18.54 59.35 11.84
N VAL A 17 -18.36 59.58 10.54
CA VAL A 17 -18.75 60.77 9.72
C VAL A 17 -17.80 60.91 8.53
N GLY A 18 -18.35 60.99 7.31
CA GLY A 18 -17.84 61.97 6.33
C GLY A 18 -17.60 61.53 4.89
N ALA A 19 -18.53 61.95 4.03
CA ALA A 19 -18.34 62.43 2.66
C ALA A 19 -17.98 61.43 1.53
N GLY A 20 -18.89 61.37 0.55
CA GLY A 20 -18.75 60.57 -0.66
C GLY A 20 -17.98 61.24 -1.80
N LEU A 21 -17.84 60.51 -2.90
CA LEU A 21 -17.53 61.03 -4.22
C LEU A 21 -17.90 60.01 -5.32
N ALA A 22 -18.73 60.50 -6.23
CA ALA A 22 -18.86 60.21 -7.67
C ALA A 22 -18.80 58.76 -8.21
N LEU A 23 -19.96 58.37 -8.76
CA LEU A 23 -20.13 57.35 -9.80
C LEU A 23 -19.44 57.80 -11.12
N GLY A 24 -18.67 56.89 -11.72
CA GLY A 24 -18.17 56.96 -13.10
C GLY A 24 -18.33 55.59 -13.78
N PRO A 25 -18.58 55.53 -15.10
CA PRO A 25 -19.08 54.33 -15.76
C PRO A 25 -18.00 53.26 -15.94
N ALA A 26 -18.43 52.01 -15.73
CA ALA A 26 -17.64 50.81 -15.96
C ALA A 26 -17.18 50.72 -17.42
N GLY A 27 -15.88 50.91 -17.63
CA GLY A 27 -15.19 50.35 -18.79
C GLY A 27 -15.06 48.85 -18.58
N ALA A 28 -15.43 48.07 -19.60
CA ALA A 28 -15.29 46.62 -19.62
C ALA A 28 -13.82 46.23 -19.42
N ALA A 29 -13.46 45.88 -18.19
CA ALA A 29 -12.26 45.10 -17.90
C ALA A 29 -12.53 43.68 -18.39
N ALA A 30 -11.69 43.20 -19.30
CA ALA A 30 -11.61 41.79 -19.62
C ALA A 30 -11.48 41.01 -18.31
N ALA A 31 -12.42 40.09 -18.06
CA ALA A 31 -12.32 39.16 -16.95
C ALA A 31 -11.04 38.36 -17.14
N VAL A 32 -10.03 38.67 -16.31
CA VAL A 32 -8.94 37.75 -16.05
C VAL A 32 -9.59 36.64 -15.23
N ASP A 33 -9.84 35.50 -15.87
CA ASP A 33 -10.26 34.28 -15.19
C ASP A 33 -9.25 34.02 -14.05
N GLY A 34 -9.75 34.10 -12.82
CA GLY A 34 -8.96 33.78 -11.65
C GLY A 34 -8.53 32.30 -11.67
N PRO A 35 -7.46 31.93 -10.94
CA PRO A 35 -6.92 30.57 -10.89
C PRO A 35 -7.85 29.52 -10.24
N GLY A 36 -9.15 29.78 -10.10
CA GLY A 36 -10.15 28.86 -9.55
C GLY A 36 -11.24 28.39 -10.52
N ALA A 37 -11.23 28.84 -11.79
CA ALA A 37 -12.35 28.61 -12.73
C ALA A 37 -12.16 27.42 -13.69
N ARG A 38 -11.04 26.69 -13.64
CA ARG A 38 -10.79 25.51 -14.50
C ARG A 38 -11.13 24.15 -13.87
N HIS A 39 -11.77 24.11 -12.70
CA HIS A 39 -12.42 22.88 -12.22
C HIS A 39 -13.76 22.63 -12.93
N SER A 40 -13.79 22.83 -14.25
CA SER A 40 -14.78 22.15 -15.07
C SER A 40 -14.46 20.68 -14.94
N ILE A 41 -15.26 20.00 -14.11
CA ILE A 41 -15.32 18.54 -13.99
C ILE A 41 -15.66 18.02 -15.39
N ARG A 42 -14.66 17.93 -16.27
CA ARG A 42 -14.80 17.10 -17.45
C ARG A 42 -15.00 15.71 -16.90
N PRO A 43 -16.12 15.04 -17.21
CA PRO A 43 -16.28 13.66 -16.80
C PRO A 43 -15.06 12.91 -17.33
N PRO A 44 -14.31 12.23 -16.46
CA PRO A 44 -13.08 11.56 -16.86
C PRO A 44 -13.39 10.58 -18.00
N LEU A 45 -12.49 10.51 -18.98
CA LEU A 45 -12.57 9.52 -20.03
C LEU A 45 -12.52 8.13 -19.35
N ARG A 46 -13.65 7.41 -19.39
CA ARG A 46 -13.72 6.04 -18.86
C ARG A 46 -13.10 5.11 -19.89
N MET A 47 -12.07 4.36 -19.50
CA MET A 47 -11.54 3.28 -20.34
C MET A 47 -12.61 2.19 -20.55
N SER A 48 -12.68 1.64 -21.76
CA SER A 48 -13.68 0.60 -22.11
C SER A 48 -13.36 -0.78 -21.54
N ASN A 49 -12.14 -1.02 -21.07
CA ASN A 49 -11.72 -2.21 -20.34
C ASN A 49 -10.87 -1.77 -19.14
N PRO A 50 -11.27 -2.07 -17.90
CA PRO A 50 -10.51 -1.68 -16.72
C PRO A 50 -9.27 -2.55 -16.47
N TYR A 51 -8.99 -3.53 -17.32
CA TYR A 51 -7.88 -4.47 -17.14
C TYR A 51 -6.87 -4.38 -18.29
N THR A 52 -5.59 -4.50 -17.96
CA THR A 52 -4.48 -4.63 -18.92
C THR A 52 -4.54 -5.97 -19.63
N ASP A 53 -3.87 -6.05 -20.78
CA ASP A 53 -3.75 -7.30 -21.52
C ASP A 53 -3.02 -8.35 -20.68
N ASP A 54 -2.03 -7.98 -19.87
CA ASP A 54 -1.32 -8.90 -18.98
C ASP A 54 -2.22 -9.47 -17.89
N TYR A 55 -3.06 -8.64 -17.25
CA TYR A 55 -3.99 -9.11 -16.23
C TYR A 55 -5.07 -10.04 -16.81
N THR A 56 -5.63 -9.71 -17.98
CA THR A 56 -6.68 -10.55 -18.60
C THR A 56 -6.14 -11.77 -19.34
N GLY A 57 -4.87 -11.71 -19.75
CA GLY A 57 -4.17 -12.74 -20.49
C GLY A 57 -3.82 -13.98 -19.66
N SER A 58 -2.87 -14.76 -20.16
CA SER A 58 -2.39 -15.96 -19.49
C SER A 58 -1.21 -15.63 -18.58
N TRP A 59 -1.25 -16.06 -17.31
CA TRP A 59 -0.16 -15.81 -16.36
C TRP A 59 0.86 -16.97 -16.28
N THR A 60 0.66 -18.06 -17.03
CA THR A 60 1.51 -19.26 -16.99
C THR A 60 2.92 -19.04 -17.53
N SER A 61 3.12 -17.97 -18.30
CA SER A 61 4.42 -17.52 -18.78
C SER A 61 4.79 -16.12 -18.29
N LEU A 62 4.01 -15.56 -17.36
CA LEU A 62 4.23 -14.21 -16.88
C LEU A 62 5.25 -14.26 -15.74
N ASP A 63 6.42 -13.66 -15.93
CA ASP A 63 7.40 -13.57 -14.86
C ASP A 63 6.89 -12.70 -13.70
N THR A 64 7.59 -12.71 -12.56
CA THR A 64 7.26 -11.91 -11.38
C THR A 64 7.81 -10.48 -11.48
N GLY A 65 7.31 -9.57 -10.64
CA GLY A 65 7.71 -8.17 -10.66
C GLY A 65 9.22 -7.91 -10.49
N ASP A 66 9.95 -8.77 -9.76
CA ASP A 66 11.41 -8.71 -9.62
C ASP A 66 12.18 -9.07 -10.90
N VAL A 67 11.52 -9.71 -11.87
CA VAL A 67 12.09 -9.95 -13.21
C VAL A 67 11.61 -8.89 -14.20
N LEU A 68 10.30 -8.62 -14.25
CA LEU A 68 9.70 -7.69 -15.22
C LEU A 68 10.00 -6.22 -14.91
N GLY A 69 10.07 -5.88 -13.62
CA GLY A 69 10.33 -4.54 -13.13
C GLY A 69 11.81 -4.24 -12.95
N SER A 70 12.69 -5.25 -12.91
CA SER A 70 14.14 -5.03 -12.74
C SER A 70 14.81 -4.52 -14.02
N HIS A 71 15.75 -3.60 -13.86
CA HIS A 71 16.45 -2.93 -14.96
C HIS A 71 17.93 -3.29 -15.01
N ASP A 72 18.43 -3.69 -16.19
CA ASP A 72 19.87 -3.80 -16.44
C ASP A 72 20.48 -2.42 -16.66
N LEU A 73 21.28 -1.98 -15.69
CA LEU A 73 21.92 -0.67 -15.71
C LEU A 73 23.29 -0.67 -16.43
N SER A 74 23.82 -1.83 -16.82
CA SER A 74 25.21 -1.97 -17.29
C SER A 74 25.52 -1.22 -18.60
N GLY A 75 24.50 -0.95 -19.41
CA GLY A 75 24.59 -0.20 -20.67
C GLY A 75 24.22 1.29 -20.58
N ILE A 76 23.81 1.78 -19.40
CA ILE A 76 23.25 3.13 -19.26
C ILE A 76 24.37 4.17 -19.18
N THR A 77 24.28 5.20 -20.03
CA THR A 77 25.15 6.38 -19.94
C THR A 77 24.51 7.43 -19.05
N TRP A 78 24.98 7.48 -17.80
CA TRP A 78 24.47 8.40 -16.79
C TRP A 78 24.94 9.84 -16.99
N SER A 79 24.03 10.78 -16.79
CA SER A 79 24.34 12.19 -16.66
C SER A 79 24.38 12.59 -15.18
N ASN A 80 25.54 13.00 -14.68
CA ASN A 80 25.66 13.57 -13.34
C ASN A 80 25.12 15.00 -13.35
N VAL A 81 24.12 15.28 -12.53
CA VAL A 81 23.39 16.54 -12.53
C VAL A 81 23.13 17.04 -11.11
N THR A 82 22.96 18.34 -11.02
CA THR A 82 22.51 19.02 -9.81
C THR A 82 21.06 19.42 -10.00
N GLY A 83 20.17 19.04 -9.08
CA GLY A 83 18.72 19.14 -9.22
C GLY A 83 18.23 20.55 -9.50
N GLU A 84 18.85 21.56 -8.90
CA GLU A 84 18.53 22.98 -9.16
C GLU A 84 18.69 23.38 -10.63
N ASN A 85 19.53 22.68 -11.40
CA ASN A 85 19.79 23.00 -12.81
C ASN A 85 18.90 22.25 -13.80
N VAL A 86 18.33 21.11 -13.38
CA VAL A 86 17.59 20.20 -14.28
C VAL A 86 16.14 19.99 -13.87
N GLN A 87 15.71 20.53 -12.73
CA GLN A 87 14.33 20.53 -12.30
C GLN A 87 13.40 21.07 -13.40
N GLN A 88 12.27 20.40 -13.60
CA GLN A 88 11.24 20.86 -14.53
C GLN A 88 9.88 20.92 -13.83
N LEU A 89 9.21 22.06 -14.02
CA LEU A 89 7.91 22.37 -13.45
C LEU A 89 6.93 22.64 -14.60
N TYR A 90 5.85 21.87 -14.66
CA TYR A 90 4.84 21.94 -15.71
C TYR A 90 3.49 22.30 -15.11
N ASP A 91 2.93 23.46 -15.47
CA ASP A 91 1.69 23.96 -14.90
C ASP A 91 0.63 24.21 -16.01
N PHE A 92 -0.61 23.76 -15.79
CA PHE A 92 -1.81 24.07 -16.60
C PHE A 92 -1.73 23.67 -18.09
N GLN A 93 -1.15 22.50 -18.38
CA GLN A 93 -0.97 22.00 -19.75
C GLN A 93 -1.98 20.90 -20.11
N SER A 94 -2.28 20.71 -21.38
CA SER A 94 -3.15 19.59 -21.80
C SER A 94 -2.44 18.24 -21.72
N SER A 95 -1.13 18.22 -21.96
CA SER A 95 -0.35 16.99 -21.87
C SER A 95 1.13 17.32 -21.70
N GLN A 96 1.85 16.42 -21.04
CA GLN A 96 3.31 16.47 -20.95
C GLN A 96 3.90 15.06 -20.92
N THR A 97 5.03 14.90 -21.61
CA THR A 97 5.81 13.66 -21.61
C THR A 97 7.23 13.93 -21.12
N VAL A 98 7.75 13.05 -20.25
CA VAL A 98 9.17 12.97 -19.90
C VAL A 98 9.66 11.58 -20.29
N SER A 99 10.72 11.49 -21.09
CA SER A 99 11.24 10.19 -21.50
C SER A 99 12.74 10.18 -21.75
N ASN A 100 13.33 8.98 -21.66
CA ASN A 100 14.72 8.70 -22.01
C ASN A 100 15.72 9.60 -21.25
N GLN A 101 15.52 9.72 -19.94
CA GLN A 101 16.40 10.48 -19.04
C GLN A 101 17.11 9.51 -18.10
N TYR A 102 18.43 9.62 -17.97
CA TYR A 102 19.25 8.75 -17.12
C TYR A 102 20.17 9.62 -16.25
N LEU A 103 19.74 9.87 -15.02
CA LEU A 103 20.29 10.94 -14.19
C LEU A 103 20.88 10.41 -12.88
N ARG A 104 22.05 10.92 -12.53
CA ARG A 104 22.64 10.82 -11.19
C ARG A 104 22.48 12.17 -10.51
N LEU A 105 21.55 12.24 -9.57
CA LEU A 105 21.02 13.48 -9.01
C LEU A 105 21.66 13.77 -7.64
N THR A 106 22.10 15.01 -7.48
CA THR A 106 22.45 15.62 -6.19
C THR A 106 21.75 16.97 -6.06
N TRP A 107 21.58 17.48 -4.84
CA TRP A 107 21.06 18.82 -4.58
C TRP A 107 22.06 19.64 -3.76
N ASN A 108 22.12 20.95 -4.00
CA ASN A 108 22.87 21.87 -3.14
C ASN A 108 22.06 22.29 -1.90
N ALA A 109 20.75 22.02 -1.89
CA ALA A 109 19.87 22.28 -0.76
C ALA A 109 20.35 21.56 0.52
N THR A 110 20.15 22.20 1.67
CA THR A 110 20.53 21.64 2.99
C THR A 110 19.39 20.86 3.66
N SER A 111 18.21 20.84 3.05
CA SER A 111 17.03 20.15 3.56
C SER A 111 16.03 19.90 2.43
N ALA A 112 15.23 18.85 2.54
CA ALA A 112 14.15 18.60 1.59
C ALA A 112 13.12 19.74 1.55
N ASN A 113 12.65 20.04 0.36
CA ASN A 113 11.56 20.98 0.11
C ASN A 113 10.57 20.36 -0.87
N LYS A 114 9.29 20.26 -0.48
CA LYS A 114 8.21 19.61 -1.24
C LYS A 114 8.16 19.99 -2.72
N THR A 115 8.56 21.22 -3.07
CA THR A 115 8.64 21.69 -4.45
C THR A 115 10.09 21.99 -4.87
N GLY A 116 10.88 22.59 -3.99
CA GLY A 116 12.25 23.03 -4.30
C GLY A 116 13.27 21.91 -4.49
N THR A 117 13.00 20.70 -4.00
CA THR A 117 13.84 19.51 -4.22
C THR A 117 13.07 18.36 -4.88
N CYS A 118 12.13 18.71 -5.76
CA CYS A 118 11.37 17.76 -6.57
C CYS A 118 11.85 17.81 -8.03
N LEU A 119 12.27 16.69 -8.63
CA LEU A 119 12.87 16.72 -9.97
C LEU A 119 11.86 17.09 -11.07
N TRP A 120 10.72 16.38 -11.12
CA TRP A 120 9.62 16.68 -12.04
C TRP A 120 8.33 16.93 -11.30
N ARG A 121 7.76 18.13 -11.48
CA ARG A 121 6.45 18.49 -10.94
C ARG A 121 5.48 18.84 -12.06
N PHE A 122 4.29 18.27 -11.99
CA PHE A 122 3.17 18.50 -12.89
C PHE A 122 1.99 18.98 -12.07
N LYS A 123 1.48 20.18 -12.35
CA LYS A 123 0.29 20.73 -11.70
C LYS A 123 -0.77 21.05 -12.74
N ASP A 124 -1.96 20.50 -12.53
CA ASP A 124 -3.11 20.68 -13.41
C ASP A 124 -2.74 20.39 -14.88
N VAL A 125 -2.00 19.30 -15.09
CA VAL A 125 -1.67 18.77 -16.42
C VAL A 125 -2.62 17.63 -16.72
N ASP A 126 -3.46 17.75 -17.75
CA ASP A 126 -4.54 16.78 -17.97
C ASP A 126 -3.99 15.36 -18.19
N GLN A 127 -2.91 15.21 -18.97
CA GLN A 127 -2.28 13.92 -19.26
C GLN A 127 -0.77 13.95 -19.01
N VAL A 128 -0.25 13.07 -18.16
CA VAL A 128 1.18 12.96 -17.86
C VAL A 128 1.69 11.58 -18.26
N THR A 129 2.78 11.54 -19.03
CA THR A 129 3.42 10.29 -19.44
C THR A 129 4.91 10.31 -19.10
N ILE A 130 5.39 9.31 -18.36
CA ILE A 130 6.78 9.20 -17.91
C ILE A 130 7.31 7.82 -18.29
N GLU A 131 8.33 7.76 -19.15
CA GLU A 131 8.75 6.51 -19.79
C GLU A 131 10.26 6.38 -19.97
N ASN A 132 10.83 5.23 -19.62
CA ASN A 132 12.27 4.97 -19.79
C ASN A 132 13.12 6.02 -19.06
N VAL A 133 12.78 6.30 -17.80
CA VAL A 133 13.42 7.31 -16.97
C VAL A 133 14.08 6.67 -15.77
N TYR A 134 15.41 6.81 -15.67
CA TYR A 134 16.20 6.26 -14.56
C TYR A 134 16.84 7.39 -13.75
N VAL A 135 16.71 7.34 -12.43
CA VAL A 135 17.25 8.35 -11.52
C VAL A 135 17.91 7.68 -10.32
N GLU A 136 19.17 7.99 -10.07
CA GLU A 136 19.87 7.68 -8.82
C GLU A 136 19.98 8.96 -7.98
N ASN A 137 19.38 8.99 -6.79
CA ASN A 137 19.55 10.04 -5.80
C ASN A 137 20.79 9.73 -4.96
N LEU A 138 21.78 10.62 -4.99
CA LEU A 138 23.09 10.37 -4.37
C LEU A 138 23.29 11.09 -3.02
N ASP A 139 22.31 11.89 -2.56
CA ASP A 139 22.38 12.60 -1.29
C ASP A 139 21.93 11.71 -0.12
N PRO A 140 22.80 11.29 0.81
CA PRO A 140 22.46 10.33 1.86
C PRO A 140 21.43 10.84 2.89
N ASP A 141 21.25 12.15 2.96
CA ASP A 141 20.45 12.87 3.96
C ASP A 141 19.03 13.21 3.48
N TYR A 142 18.48 12.40 2.56
CA TYR A 142 17.09 12.52 2.10
C TYR A 142 16.75 13.92 1.53
N ILE A 143 17.67 14.57 0.82
CA ILE A 143 17.46 15.95 0.33
C ILE A 143 16.39 16.02 -0.77
N THR A 144 16.31 15.03 -1.65
CA THR A 144 15.24 14.93 -2.66
C THR A 144 13.90 14.73 -1.95
N SER A 145 12.90 15.58 -2.21
CA SER A 145 11.56 15.38 -1.66
C SER A 145 10.79 14.29 -2.41
N HIS A 146 10.77 14.41 -3.73
CA HIS A 146 10.12 13.48 -4.67
C HIS A 146 10.91 13.45 -5.99
N VAL A 147 10.91 12.32 -6.70
CA VAL A 147 11.38 12.31 -8.08
C VAL A 147 10.28 12.84 -9.00
N ILE A 148 9.06 12.34 -8.82
CA ILE A 148 7.87 12.69 -9.61
C ILE A 148 6.77 13.15 -8.67
N ARG A 149 6.21 14.33 -8.94
CA ARG A 149 5.03 14.85 -8.25
C ARG A 149 3.98 15.30 -9.27
N VAL A 150 2.81 14.69 -9.25
CA VAL A 150 1.65 15.08 -10.07
C VAL A 150 0.53 15.57 -9.16
N GLU A 151 -0.01 16.75 -9.44
CA GLU A 151 -1.05 17.42 -8.67
C GLU A 151 -2.22 17.78 -9.60
N GLY A 152 -3.29 16.99 -9.59
CA GLY A 152 -4.47 17.20 -10.42
C GLY A 152 -4.26 16.80 -11.89
N ALA A 153 -4.55 15.55 -12.25
CA ALA A 153 -4.49 15.07 -13.64
C ALA A 153 -5.69 14.17 -13.99
N ASP A 154 -6.05 14.10 -15.27
CA ASP A 154 -7.05 13.13 -15.75
C ASP A 154 -6.42 11.75 -15.96
N GLU A 155 -5.16 11.71 -16.39
CA GLU A 155 -4.42 10.47 -16.65
C GLU A 155 -2.93 10.60 -16.35
N VAL A 156 -2.38 9.59 -15.70
CA VAL A 156 -0.94 9.44 -15.47
C VAL A 156 -0.50 8.04 -15.88
N ILE A 157 0.48 7.97 -16.76
CA ILE A 157 1.15 6.74 -17.19
C ILE A 157 2.63 6.84 -16.80
N ILE A 158 3.11 5.89 -15.99
CA ILE A 158 4.52 5.75 -15.62
C ILE A 158 4.95 4.33 -15.97
N ARG A 159 5.95 4.17 -16.85
CA ARG A 159 6.39 2.83 -17.26
C ARG A 159 7.88 2.70 -17.57
N ASN A 160 8.44 1.51 -17.36
CA ASN A 160 9.86 1.23 -17.57
C ASN A 160 10.74 2.27 -16.87
N CYS A 161 10.58 2.45 -15.57
CA CYS A 161 11.31 3.48 -14.82
C CYS A 161 12.11 2.84 -13.69
N TYR A 162 13.24 3.46 -13.37
CA TYR A 162 14.14 3.02 -12.31
C TYR A 162 14.40 4.21 -11.38
N PHE A 163 14.04 4.09 -10.10
CA PHE A 163 14.25 5.14 -9.12
C PHE A 163 15.04 4.59 -7.94
N ALA A 164 16.20 5.16 -7.69
CA ALA A 164 17.11 4.65 -6.68
C ALA A 164 17.56 5.73 -5.71
N GLY A 165 17.86 5.30 -4.49
CA GLY A 165 18.43 6.13 -3.44
C GLY A 165 17.38 6.94 -2.68
N PRO A 166 17.80 7.63 -1.62
CA PRO A 166 16.91 8.23 -0.63
C PRO A 166 16.09 9.41 -1.17
N VAL A 167 14.80 9.42 -0.81
CA VAL A 167 13.89 10.57 -0.91
C VAL A 167 13.16 10.80 0.41
N ASP A 168 13.02 12.06 0.83
CA ASP A 168 12.34 12.44 2.09
C ASP A 168 10.90 11.95 2.15
N ARG A 169 10.23 11.82 0.99
CA ARG A 169 8.83 11.41 0.93
C ARG A 169 8.67 10.17 0.06
N GLN A 170 8.21 10.35 -1.17
CA GLN A 170 7.96 9.25 -2.10
C GLN A 170 8.58 9.55 -3.45
N HIS A 171 9.16 8.51 -4.08
CA HIS A 171 9.70 8.62 -5.44
C HIS A 171 8.62 9.09 -6.40
N ILE A 172 7.44 8.47 -6.33
CA ILE A 172 6.26 8.82 -7.10
C ILE A 172 5.15 9.32 -6.15
N PHE A 173 4.70 10.55 -6.34
CA PHE A 173 3.58 11.12 -5.61
C PHE A 173 2.50 11.63 -6.57
N LEU A 174 1.35 10.98 -6.58
CA LEU A 174 0.21 11.30 -7.43
C LEU A 174 -0.94 11.80 -6.56
N GLU A 175 -1.32 13.06 -6.73
CA GLU A 175 -2.33 13.72 -5.92
C GLU A 175 -3.52 14.14 -6.78
N GLY A 176 -4.69 13.56 -6.52
CA GLY A 176 -5.91 13.85 -7.28
C GLY A 176 -5.82 13.46 -8.76
N VAL A 177 -5.67 12.16 -9.03
CA VAL A 177 -5.55 11.62 -10.40
C VAL A 177 -6.70 10.66 -10.69
N ALA A 178 -7.37 10.84 -11.83
CA ALA A 178 -8.54 10.02 -12.17
C ALA A 178 -8.16 8.63 -12.72
N ASN A 179 -7.20 8.55 -13.65
CA ASN A 179 -6.72 7.29 -14.23
C ASN A 179 -5.20 7.14 -14.02
N ILE A 180 -4.78 5.98 -13.52
CA ILE A 180 -3.37 5.71 -13.20
C ILE A 180 -2.96 4.37 -13.81
N LEU A 181 -1.85 4.37 -14.56
CA LEU A 181 -1.09 3.17 -14.91
C LEU A 181 0.36 3.36 -14.45
N ILE A 182 0.82 2.48 -13.55
CA ILE A 182 2.23 2.35 -13.18
C ILE A 182 2.65 0.92 -13.49
N GLU A 183 3.59 0.74 -14.40
CA GLU A 183 4.02 -0.60 -14.83
C GLU A 183 5.53 -0.73 -15.05
N ASN A 184 6.11 -1.89 -14.74
CA ASN A 184 7.55 -2.15 -14.92
C ASN A 184 8.42 -1.07 -14.27
N VAL A 185 8.16 -0.77 -13.00
CA VAL A 185 8.91 0.25 -12.24
C VAL A 185 9.74 -0.41 -11.16
N GLU A 186 11.03 -0.11 -11.13
CA GLU A 186 11.94 -0.45 -10.04
C GLU A 186 12.09 0.74 -9.09
N ILE A 187 11.94 0.50 -7.79
CA ILE A 187 12.30 1.44 -6.74
C ILE A 187 13.25 0.74 -5.78
N VAL A 188 14.48 1.23 -5.65
CA VAL A 188 15.53 0.51 -4.92
C VAL A 188 16.32 1.42 -3.99
N GLY A 189 16.67 0.93 -2.80
CA GLY A 189 17.58 1.68 -1.94
C GLY A 189 19.03 1.63 -2.42
N LEU A 190 19.76 2.73 -2.22
CA LEU A 190 21.19 2.80 -2.48
C LEU A 190 21.98 2.81 -1.19
N GLU A 191 23.05 2.03 -1.15
CA GLU A 191 24.06 2.13 -0.10
C GLU A 191 25.00 3.28 -0.45
N LEU A 192 24.94 4.36 0.33
CA LEU A 192 25.68 5.59 0.08
C LEU A 192 26.78 5.77 1.15
N PRO A 193 27.84 6.55 0.87
CA PRO A 193 28.88 6.80 1.86
C PRO A 193 28.32 7.37 3.16
N GLY A 194 28.57 6.68 4.28
CA GLY A 194 28.13 7.10 5.62
C GLY A 194 26.78 6.53 6.08
N THR A 195 26.12 5.69 5.29
CA THR A 195 24.92 4.95 5.70
C THR A 195 25.27 3.58 6.29
N ASN A 196 24.35 2.95 7.04
CA ASN A 196 24.54 1.60 7.58
C ASN A 196 23.96 0.51 6.65
N GLY A 197 23.36 0.94 5.55
CA GLY A 197 22.78 0.10 4.52
C GLY A 197 22.08 0.93 3.45
N PRO A 198 21.38 0.26 2.54
CA PRO A 198 20.54 0.87 1.52
C PRO A 198 19.40 1.73 2.07
N ARG A 199 19.25 2.91 1.48
CA ARG A 199 18.15 3.86 1.74
C ARG A 199 17.41 4.18 0.44
N ALA A 200 16.09 4.06 0.43
CA ALA A 200 15.24 4.44 -0.70
C ALA A 200 14.34 5.65 -0.39
N GLY A 201 13.79 5.75 0.81
CA GLY A 201 12.62 6.60 1.05
C GLY A 201 11.31 5.87 0.78
N GLY A 202 10.19 6.57 0.61
CA GLY A 202 8.92 5.94 0.23
C GLY A 202 8.83 5.63 -1.26
N GLY A 203 8.06 4.61 -1.65
CA GLY A 203 7.92 4.20 -3.04
C GLY A 203 6.89 5.02 -3.82
N ILE A 204 5.68 4.49 -3.92
CA ILE A 204 4.55 5.07 -4.66
C ILE A 204 3.51 5.58 -3.66
N MET A 205 3.08 6.83 -3.79
CA MET A 205 1.94 7.36 -3.07
C MET A 205 0.87 7.90 -4.03
N ILE A 206 -0.37 7.46 -3.82
CA ILE A 206 -1.55 7.96 -4.50
C ILE A 206 -2.46 8.58 -3.44
N ASN A 207 -2.70 9.87 -3.55
CA ASN A 207 -3.46 10.64 -2.57
C ASN A 207 -4.65 11.35 -3.19
N ASN A 208 -5.86 10.81 -2.97
CA ASN A 208 -7.11 11.46 -3.37
C ASN A 208 -7.80 12.19 -2.21
N GLY A 209 -7.15 12.30 -1.06
CA GLY A 209 -7.63 13.06 0.08
C GLY A 209 -8.32 12.23 1.16
N ALA A 210 -8.78 12.94 2.20
CA ALA A 210 -9.72 12.47 3.21
C ALA A 210 -10.88 13.47 3.36
N THR A 211 -12.05 12.99 3.83
CA THR A 211 -13.19 13.88 4.15
C THR A 211 -12.89 14.76 5.35
N SER A 212 -12.28 14.17 6.38
CA SER A 212 -11.93 14.83 7.62
C SER A 212 -10.50 14.47 7.98
N GLY A 213 -9.63 15.47 7.94
CA GLY A 213 -8.23 15.40 8.31
C GLY A 213 -7.73 16.82 8.55
N SER A 214 -6.67 16.93 9.35
CA SER A 214 -5.84 18.14 9.43
C SER A 214 -4.36 17.78 9.22
N ASP A 215 -4.11 16.57 8.72
CA ASP A 215 -2.77 15.99 8.67
C ASP A 215 -2.16 16.28 7.31
N ASP A 216 -1.02 16.98 7.35
CA ASP A 216 -0.19 17.28 6.20
C ASP A 216 0.19 15.98 5.46
N GLY A 217 -0.35 15.78 4.26
CA GLY A 217 -0.10 14.60 3.42
C GLY A 217 -1.28 13.63 3.32
N VAL A 218 -2.37 13.88 4.04
CA VAL A 218 -3.64 13.17 3.86
C VAL A 218 -4.66 14.05 3.15
N ASP A 219 -4.71 15.34 3.49
CA ASP A 219 -5.59 16.29 2.79
C ASP A 219 -5.02 16.68 1.42
N THR A 220 -5.92 16.95 0.47
CA THR A 220 -5.52 17.45 -0.84
C THR A 220 -6.47 18.53 -1.37
N PRO A 221 -5.94 19.67 -1.86
CA PRO A 221 -6.74 20.66 -2.59
C PRO A 221 -7.00 20.24 -4.05
N TYR A 222 -6.39 19.16 -4.53
CA TYR A 222 -6.47 18.69 -5.91
C TYR A 222 -7.38 17.47 -6.09
N ALA A 223 -8.20 17.14 -5.09
CA ALA A 223 -9.05 15.95 -5.11
C ALA A 223 -9.83 15.82 -6.43
N ARG A 224 -9.62 14.70 -7.13
CA ARG A 224 -10.39 14.29 -8.31
C ARG A 224 -11.07 12.95 -8.02
N GLU A 225 -12.20 12.72 -8.67
CA GLU A 225 -12.88 11.42 -8.59
C GLU A 225 -11.99 10.34 -9.22
N PRO A 226 -11.57 9.33 -8.45
CA PRO A 226 -10.74 8.25 -8.94
C PRO A 226 -11.61 7.28 -9.74
N VAL A 227 -11.22 7.03 -10.98
CA VAL A 227 -11.93 6.17 -11.92
C VAL A 227 -11.26 4.82 -11.98
N GLN A 228 -9.98 4.79 -12.30
CA GLN A 228 -9.25 3.55 -12.48
C GLN A 228 -7.80 3.66 -12.02
N GLN A 229 -7.28 2.60 -11.41
CA GLN A 229 -5.90 2.54 -10.96
C GLN A 229 -5.27 1.17 -11.21
N THR A 230 -4.08 1.17 -11.79
CA THR A 230 -3.28 -0.03 -12.03
C THR A 230 -1.85 0.21 -11.57
N ILE A 231 -1.34 -0.69 -10.71
CA ILE A 231 0.07 -0.80 -10.37
C ILE A 231 0.48 -2.24 -10.64
N GLN A 232 1.34 -2.47 -11.63
CA GLN A 232 1.72 -3.83 -12.02
C GLN A 232 3.19 -4.00 -12.34
N HIS A 233 3.72 -5.21 -12.14
CA HIS A 233 5.09 -5.56 -12.55
C HIS A 233 6.16 -4.65 -11.92
N CYS A 234 5.89 -4.06 -10.76
CA CYS A 234 6.86 -3.23 -10.06
C CYS A 234 7.74 -4.07 -9.13
N TYR A 235 8.97 -3.60 -8.93
CA TYR A 235 9.92 -4.16 -7.98
C TYR A 235 10.39 -3.07 -7.00
N ILE A 236 9.93 -3.15 -5.75
CA ILE A 236 10.23 -2.14 -4.72
C ILE A 236 11.05 -2.80 -3.62
N HIS A 237 12.32 -2.48 -3.50
CA HIS A 237 13.19 -3.30 -2.67
C HIS A 237 14.36 -2.59 -2.00
N ASN A 238 14.92 -3.31 -1.03
CA ASN A 238 16.15 -2.96 -0.35
C ASN A 238 16.14 -1.56 0.28
N SER A 239 15.21 -1.31 1.20
CA SER A 239 15.24 -0.11 2.05
C SER A 239 15.10 -0.52 3.49
N TRP A 240 16.21 -0.48 4.23
CA TRP A 240 16.24 -0.90 5.64
C TRP A 240 17.12 -0.04 6.54
N ASP A 241 17.84 0.95 5.99
CA ASP A 241 18.47 2.01 6.76
C ASP A 241 17.65 3.31 6.68
N ASP A 242 17.78 4.18 7.69
CA ASP A 242 17.12 5.48 7.77
C ASP A 242 17.98 6.48 8.57
N ASP A 243 17.74 7.79 8.40
CA ASP A 243 18.42 8.83 9.18
C ASP A 243 17.78 9.08 10.56
N GLY A 244 16.69 8.39 10.89
CA GLY A 244 15.98 8.45 12.16
C GLY A 244 14.90 9.53 12.25
N ASN A 245 14.64 10.26 11.16
CA ASN A 245 13.52 11.20 11.09
C ASN A 245 12.21 10.48 10.79
N GLU A 246 11.15 10.88 11.48
CA GLU A 246 9.81 10.29 11.31
C GLU A 246 9.20 10.66 9.94
N ARG A 247 9.03 9.65 9.08
CA ARG A 247 8.45 9.76 7.74
C ARG A 247 7.54 8.57 7.46
N ASN A 248 6.45 8.78 6.74
CA ASN A 248 5.68 7.65 6.23
C ASN A 248 6.26 7.16 4.89
N GLN A 249 7.09 6.12 4.95
CA GLN A 249 7.81 5.58 3.79
C GLN A 249 7.29 4.20 3.41
N ASP A 250 6.00 4.09 3.11
CA ASP A 250 5.43 2.85 2.59
C ASP A 250 5.97 2.56 1.17
N GLY A 251 6.05 1.27 0.80
CA GLY A 251 6.39 0.86 -0.56
C GLY A 251 5.31 1.31 -1.55
N ILE A 252 4.04 1.01 -1.24
CA ILE A 252 2.86 1.53 -1.95
C ILE A 252 1.87 2.06 -0.92
N LEU A 253 1.55 3.35 -0.98
CA LEU A 253 0.54 4.00 -0.15
C LEU A 253 -0.60 4.54 -1.00
N ILE A 254 -1.84 4.20 -0.67
CA ILE A 254 -3.02 4.68 -1.39
C ILE A 254 -4.04 5.23 -0.40
N HIS A 255 -4.34 6.51 -0.53
CA HIS A 255 -5.43 7.18 0.17
C HIS A 255 -6.60 7.42 -0.79
N SER A 256 -7.73 6.77 -0.50
CA SER A 256 -8.98 6.82 -1.25
C SER A 256 -8.79 6.29 -2.69
N PRO A 257 -8.61 4.97 -2.83
CA PRO A 257 -8.27 4.32 -4.09
C PRO A 257 -9.40 4.43 -5.14
N ALA A 258 -9.03 4.21 -6.41
CA ALA A 258 -9.97 3.95 -7.49
C ALA A 258 -10.45 2.48 -7.49
N ASP A 259 -11.37 2.15 -8.40
CA ASP A 259 -11.51 0.76 -8.84
C ASP A 259 -10.23 0.34 -9.56
N GLY A 260 -9.71 -0.85 -9.31
CA GLY A 260 -8.41 -1.20 -9.87
C GLY A 260 -7.71 -2.37 -9.24
N TYR A 261 -6.42 -2.50 -9.57
CA TYR A 261 -5.59 -3.58 -9.05
C TYR A 261 -4.13 -3.23 -8.85
N ILE A 262 -3.54 -3.91 -7.86
CA ILE A 262 -2.12 -4.01 -7.59
C ILE A 262 -1.75 -5.45 -7.94
N PHE A 263 -1.11 -5.65 -9.09
CA PHE A 263 -0.95 -6.98 -9.69
C PHE A 263 0.50 -7.33 -9.98
N ASN A 264 0.93 -8.52 -9.59
CA ASN A 264 2.23 -9.05 -9.98
C ASN A 264 3.42 -8.13 -9.62
N ASN A 265 3.39 -7.52 -8.44
CA ASN A 265 4.49 -6.72 -7.91
C ASN A 265 5.31 -7.54 -6.90
N VAL A 266 6.58 -7.19 -6.74
CA VAL A 266 7.44 -7.71 -5.68
C VAL A 266 7.87 -6.55 -4.78
N ILE A 267 7.64 -6.69 -3.48
CA ILE A 267 8.15 -5.75 -2.48
C ILE A 267 8.99 -6.54 -1.48
N GLU A 268 10.27 -6.22 -1.37
CA GLU A 268 11.16 -6.98 -0.48
C GLU A 268 12.19 -6.18 0.30
N ASN A 269 12.56 -6.70 1.48
CA ASN A 269 13.54 -6.09 2.38
C ASN A 269 13.20 -4.62 2.70
N TRP A 270 11.95 -4.41 3.14
CA TRP A 270 11.35 -3.10 3.41
C TRP A 270 11.02 -2.96 4.90
N PHE A 271 11.95 -2.41 5.66
CA PHE A 271 11.95 -2.55 7.12
C PHE A 271 11.86 -1.23 7.88
N ARG A 272 10.90 -1.15 8.79
CA ARG A 272 10.79 -0.08 9.76
C ARG A 272 11.96 -0.19 10.74
N ASN A 273 12.90 0.74 10.63
CA ASN A 273 13.98 0.86 11.61
C ASN A 273 13.45 1.62 12.83
N GLU A 274 13.38 0.96 13.98
CA GLU A 274 13.17 1.66 15.25
C GLU A 274 14.54 1.90 15.90
N PRO A 275 14.91 3.16 16.22
CA PRO A 275 16.02 3.42 17.11
C PRO A 275 15.81 2.63 18.40
N SER A 276 16.87 2.00 18.86
CA SER A 276 16.95 1.38 20.19
C SER A 276 16.70 2.45 21.28
N GLY A 277 15.44 2.78 21.57
CA GLY A 277 15.09 3.75 22.61
C GLY A 277 13.75 4.49 22.55
N GLY A 278 12.89 4.32 21.52
CA GLY A 278 11.62 5.06 21.49
C GLY A 278 10.51 4.43 20.63
N PRO A 279 9.22 4.57 21.01
CA PRO A 279 8.09 3.89 20.36
C PRO A 279 7.57 4.54 19.06
N GLN A 280 8.27 5.49 18.43
CA GLN A 280 7.69 6.31 17.34
C GLN A 280 8.59 6.65 16.15
N ALA A 281 9.67 5.94 15.87
CA ALA A 281 10.30 6.10 14.55
C ALA A 281 9.42 5.42 13.49
N HIS A 282 8.72 6.23 12.69
CA HIS A 282 8.08 5.80 11.46
C HIS A 282 9.13 5.94 10.36
N GLY A 283 9.76 4.83 9.96
CA GLY A 283 10.62 4.75 8.78
C GLY A 283 9.84 4.08 7.64
N MET A 284 10.45 3.08 6.98
CA MET A 284 9.79 2.20 6.00
C MET A 284 8.65 1.39 6.63
N ASP A 285 7.47 2.01 6.74
CA ASP A 285 6.42 1.57 7.65
C ASP A 285 5.75 0.29 7.14
N SER A 286 5.25 0.27 5.91
CA SER A 286 4.65 -0.93 5.30
C SER A 286 5.07 -1.17 3.85
N SER A 287 4.90 -2.40 3.39
CA SER A 287 5.02 -2.76 1.98
C SER A 287 3.88 -2.18 1.15
N ILE A 288 2.64 -2.36 1.62
CA ILE A 288 1.41 -1.82 1.04
C ILE A 288 0.55 -1.26 2.16
N ASP A 289 0.04 -0.03 2.00
CA ASP A 289 -0.96 0.62 2.84
C ASP A 289 -2.07 1.18 1.96
N ILE A 290 -3.31 0.72 2.18
CA ILE A 290 -4.48 1.16 1.42
C ILE A 290 -5.50 1.64 2.43
N GLY A 291 -5.96 2.89 2.34
CA GLY A 291 -7.03 3.42 3.21
C GLY A 291 -8.15 4.10 2.40
N PHE A 292 -9.40 3.83 2.75
CA PHE A 292 -10.57 4.55 2.24
C PHE A 292 -10.87 5.72 3.19
N ARG A 293 -10.37 6.92 2.84
CA ARG A 293 -10.39 8.06 3.79
C ARG A 293 -11.48 9.09 3.49
N ARG A 294 -12.22 8.89 2.41
CA ARG A 294 -13.31 9.75 1.95
C ARG A 294 -14.64 9.08 2.16
N ASP A 295 -15.68 9.86 2.43
CA ASP A 295 -17.07 9.42 2.63
C ASP A 295 -18.00 9.95 1.52
N GLU A 296 -17.51 10.82 0.64
CA GLU A 296 -18.36 11.37 -0.42
C GLU A 296 -18.72 10.27 -1.42
N PRO A 297 -19.96 10.27 -1.97
CA PRO A 297 -20.48 9.16 -2.76
C PRO A 297 -19.59 8.72 -3.93
N GLN A 298 -18.91 9.66 -4.60
CA GLN A 298 -18.04 9.38 -5.74
C GLN A 298 -16.72 8.68 -5.37
N PHE A 299 -16.35 8.67 -4.09
CA PHE A 299 -15.20 7.93 -3.54
C PHE A 299 -15.60 6.66 -2.79
N GLN A 300 -16.89 6.31 -2.78
CA GLN A 300 -17.41 5.07 -2.20
C GLN A 300 -17.63 4.00 -3.26
N ASP A 301 -17.92 2.78 -2.78
CA ASP A 301 -18.21 1.60 -3.61
C ASP A 301 -17.05 1.21 -4.52
N LYS A 302 -15.83 1.45 -4.06
CA LYS A 302 -14.59 1.14 -4.79
C LYS A 302 -14.13 -0.28 -4.49
N ASN A 303 -13.67 -0.96 -5.54
CA ASN A 303 -13.17 -2.32 -5.48
C ASN A 303 -11.68 -2.35 -5.84
N VAL A 304 -10.83 -2.60 -4.85
CA VAL A 304 -9.39 -2.74 -5.03
C VAL A 304 -9.01 -4.21 -4.98
N ARG A 305 -8.27 -4.67 -5.97
CA ARG A 305 -7.76 -6.04 -6.01
C ARG A 305 -6.24 -6.06 -5.87
N VAL A 306 -5.72 -6.84 -4.92
CA VAL A 306 -4.30 -7.05 -4.72
C VAL A 306 -4.02 -8.52 -5.02
N GLU A 307 -3.43 -8.80 -6.18
CA GLU A 307 -3.30 -10.18 -6.65
C GLU A 307 -1.93 -10.53 -7.23
N ARG A 308 -1.48 -11.77 -6.98
CA ARG A 308 -0.22 -12.30 -7.51
C ARG A 308 1.01 -11.51 -7.06
N ASN A 309 0.94 -10.81 -5.93
CA ASN A 309 2.09 -10.06 -5.42
C ASN A 309 2.96 -10.95 -4.52
N ILE A 310 4.25 -10.65 -4.46
CA ILE A 310 5.19 -11.21 -3.49
C ILE A 310 5.58 -10.11 -2.52
N LEU A 311 5.32 -10.32 -1.25
CA LEU A 311 5.76 -9.43 -0.18
C LEU A 311 6.67 -10.22 0.73
N ARG A 312 7.97 -9.91 0.72
CA ARG A 312 8.97 -10.73 1.39
C ARG A 312 9.81 -9.86 2.31
N ASN A 313 9.95 -10.26 3.58
CA ASN A 313 10.84 -9.56 4.50
C ASN A 313 10.44 -8.07 4.61
N THR A 314 9.19 -7.82 4.95
CA THR A 314 8.65 -6.46 5.12
C THR A 314 7.98 -6.34 6.48
N THR A 315 7.92 -5.14 7.05
CA THR A 315 7.39 -5.02 8.42
C THR A 315 5.88 -5.29 8.47
N PHE A 316 5.14 -4.62 7.59
CA PHE A 316 3.68 -4.67 7.55
C PHE A 316 3.16 -4.74 6.11
N PHE A 317 2.00 -5.34 5.94
CA PHE A 317 0.96 -4.98 4.98
C PHE A 317 -0.16 -4.36 5.81
N LYS A 318 -0.59 -3.15 5.44
CA LYS A 318 -1.68 -2.45 6.11
C LYS A 318 -2.98 -2.48 5.32
N THR A 319 -4.03 -2.95 5.99
CA THR A 319 -5.41 -2.97 5.47
C THR A 319 -6.26 -1.87 6.12
N PRO A 320 -7.47 -1.57 5.60
CA PRO A 320 -7.82 -0.18 5.39
C PRO A 320 -8.25 0.63 6.60
N VAL A 321 -7.67 1.82 6.62
CA VAL A 321 -8.12 2.99 7.38
C VAL A 321 -9.43 3.54 6.81
N GLY A 322 -10.36 3.92 7.67
CA GLY A 322 -11.30 5.02 7.39
C GLY A 322 -12.68 4.67 6.81
N THR A 323 -13.55 5.69 6.99
CA THR A 323 -14.97 5.95 6.59
C THR A 323 -15.93 4.79 6.33
N ILE A 324 -17.18 4.96 6.78
CA ILE A 324 -18.26 3.99 6.57
C ILE A 324 -18.66 3.97 5.10
N GLY A 325 -18.44 2.85 4.39
CA GLY A 325 -18.81 2.72 2.99
C GLY A 325 -18.75 1.28 2.46
N PRO A 326 -19.44 0.97 1.34
CA PRO A 326 -19.48 -0.36 0.74
C PRO A 326 -18.18 -0.79 0.04
N ASN A 327 -17.07 -0.08 0.27
CA ASN A 327 -15.78 -0.34 -0.36
C ASN A 327 -15.27 -1.75 -0.03
N ARG A 328 -14.50 -2.31 -0.96
CA ARG A 328 -13.99 -3.68 -0.86
C ARG A 328 -12.52 -3.75 -1.25
N ILE A 329 -11.79 -4.59 -0.53
CA ILE A 329 -10.46 -5.03 -0.93
C ILE A 329 -10.47 -6.54 -1.04
N LEU A 330 -9.97 -7.06 -2.15
CA LEU A 330 -9.68 -8.47 -2.31
C LEU A 330 -8.16 -8.66 -2.43
N LEU A 331 -7.58 -9.37 -1.48
CA LEU A 331 -6.23 -9.90 -1.54
C LEU A 331 -6.33 -11.35 -2.00
N ALA A 332 -5.92 -11.65 -3.22
CA ALA A 332 -6.01 -12.99 -3.80
C ALA A 332 -4.67 -13.51 -4.30
N ASN A 333 -4.38 -14.80 -4.13
CA ASN A 333 -3.18 -15.43 -4.71
C ASN A 333 -1.87 -14.66 -4.42
N ASN A 334 -1.69 -14.07 -3.25
CA ASN A 334 -0.42 -13.41 -2.89
C ASN A 334 0.47 -14.37 -2.11
N LEU A 335 1.78 -14.20 -2.27
CA LEU A 335 2.81 -14.84 -1.46
C LEU A 335 3.36 -13.82 -0.47
N ILE A 336 3.12 -14.06 0.83
CA ILE A 336 3.50 -13.15 1.90
C ILE A 336 4.48 -13.90 2.81
N ILE A 337 5.71 -13.40 2.92
CA ILE A 337 6.80 -14.04 3.66
C ILE A 337 7.35 -13.03 4.65
N ASN A 338 7.33 -13.37 5.94
CA ASN A 338 7.86 -12.54 7.02
C ASN A 338 7.30 -11.12 7.02
N ALA A 339 5.98 -10.99 6.84
CA ALA A 339 5.27 -9.73 6.86
C ALA A 339 3.95 -9.86 7.62
N LYS A 340 3.67 -8.91 8.52
CA LYS A 340 2.44 -8.87 9.31
C LYS A 340 1.30 -8.23 8.54
N LEU A 341 0.10 -8.78 8.66
CA LEU A 341 -1.11 -8.10 8.22
C LEU A 341 -1.65 -7.28 9.41
N ASP A 342 -1.54 -5.95 9.33
CA ASP A 342 -1.85 -5.04 10.45
C ASP A 342 -2.89 -3.98 10.05
N ASP A 343 -3.85 -3.71 10.92
CA ASP A 343 -4.66 -2.50 10.87
C ASP A 343 -4.72 -1.87 12.27
N TYR A 344 -3.96 -0.78 12.48
CA TYR A 344 -4.00 -0.04 13.75
C TYR A 344 -4.65 1.34 13.67
N HIS A 345 -4.97 1.83 12.47
CA HIS A 345 -5.46 3.20 12.27
C HIS A 345 -6.93 3.36 12.63
N GLY A 346 -7.67 2.27 12.65
CA GLY A 346 -9.04 2.24 13.15
C GLY A 346 -10.09 2.83 12.23
N GLY A 347 -11.30 2.31 12.39
CA GLY A 347 -12.45 2.79 11.63
C GLY A 347 -12.61 2.19 10.24
N GLY A 348 -11.84 1.16 9.87
CA GLY A 348 -12.13 0.38 8.68
C GLY A 348 -13.51 -0.28 8.81
N SER A 349 -14.41 0.10 7.91
CA SER A 349 -15.74 -0.49 7.72
C SER A 349 -15.85 -1.32 6.44
N SER A 350 -14.87 -1.13 5.55
CA SER A 350 -14.78 -1.78 4.25
C SER A 350 -14.64 -3.27 4.41
N THR A 351 -15.15 -4.02 3.43
CA THR A 351 -15.05 -5.48 3.46
C THR A 351 -13.69 -5.90 2.91
N SER A 352 -12.93 -6.64 3.71
CA SER A 352 -11.64 -7.19 3.31
C SER A 352 -11.77 -8.69 3.05
N HIS A 353 -11.38 -9.13 1.87
CA HIS A 353 -11.34 -10.55 1.49
C HIS A 353 -9.90 -10.99 1.31
N TYR A 354 -9.48 -12.00 2.06
CA TYR A 354 -8.20 -12.68 1.92
C TYR A 354 -8.50 -14.08 1.40
N VAL A 355 -8.19 -14.33 0.14
CA VAL A 355 -8.60 -15.56 -0.54
C VAL A 355 -7.39 -16.20 -1.21
N HIS A 356 -7.14 -17.49 -0.98
CA HIS A 356 -6.03 -18.17 -1.66
C HIS A 356 -4.66 -17.50 -1.46
N ASN A 357 -4.38 -16.87 -0.31
CA ASN A 357 -3.03 -16.35 -0.05
C ASN A 357 -2.16 -17.43 0.61
N THR A 358 -0.88 -17.47 0.28
CA THR A 358 0.12 -18.25 1.02
C THR A 358 0.93 -17.31 1.89
N MET A 359 0.81 -17.47 3.21
CA MET A 359 1.44 -16.60 4.21
C MET A 359 2.37 -17.40 5.09
N LEU A 360 3.66 -17.04 5.11
CA LEU A 360 4.75 -17.75 5.76
C LEU A 360 5.44 -16.82 6.75
N TRP A 361 5.49 -17.21 8.02
CA TRP A 361 6.24 -16.53 9.08
C TRP A 361 7.36 -17.46 9.55
N ASP A 362 8.47 -17.39 8.82
CA ASP A 362 9.68 -18.16 9.07
C ASP A 362 10.90 -17.25 8.83
N ILE A 363 11.52 -16.84 9.95
CA ILE A 363 12.68 -15.95 9.95
C ILE A 363 13.86 -16.52 9.16
N ASP A 364 13.96 -17.83 9.01
CA ASP A 364 15.05 -18.48 8.28
C ASP A 364 14.93 -18.33 6.76
N LEU A 365 13.76 -17.92 6.26
CA LEU A 365 13.57 -17.48 4.86
C LEU A 365 14.14 -16.08 4.57
N ALA A 366 14.50 -15.31 5.60
CA ALA A 366 15.18 -14.02 5.42
C ALA A 366 16.70 -14.21 5.24
N PRO A 367 17.38 -13.37 4.43
CA PRO A 367 18.83 -13.36 4.39
C PRO A 367 19.43 -13.21 5.80
N ILE A 368 20.49 -13.96 6.09
CA ILE A 368 21.11 -14.01 7.44
C ILE A 368 21.40 -12.60 7.99
N SER A 369 21.86 -11.68 7.14
CA SER A 369 22.16 -10.30 7.52
C SER A 369 20.93 -9.46 7.89
N LEU A 370 19.74 -9.89 7.48
CA LEU A 370 18.47 -9.18 7.67
C LEU A 370 17.53 -9.89 8.64
N GLN A 371 17.86 -11.08 9.15
CA GLN A 371 16.99 -11.85 10.05
C GLN A 371 16.54 -11.04 11.27
N SER A 372 17.42 -10.25 11.89
CA SER A 372 17.07 -9.42 13.05
C SER A 372 16.01 -8.35 12.73
N LEU A 373 16.01 -7.82 11.51
CA LEU A 373 15.00 -6.90 11.03
C LEU A 373 13.72 -7.65 10.64
N ALA A 374 13.87 -8.77 9.92
CA ALA A 374 12.78 -9.65 9.51
C ALA A 374 11.96 -10.18 10.69
N GLN A 375 12.59 -10.39 11.85
CA GLN A 375 11.91 -10.79 13.09
C GLN A 375 10.68 -9.92 13.40
N ARG A 376 10.72 -8.62 13.05
CA ARG A 376 9.62 -7.68 13.27
C ARG A 376 8.36 -8.05 12.48
N GLY A 377 8.53 -8.49 11.23
CA GLY A 377 7.45 -9.00 10.38
C GLY A 377 7.16 -10.49 10.59
N ALA A 378 8.13 -11.26 11.11
CA ALA A 378 8.08 -12.72 11.22
C ALA A 378 7.51 -13.27 12.55
N THR A 379 7.38 -12.47 13.62
CA THR A 379 7.07 -12.99 14.97
C THR A 379 5.94 -12.27 15.71
N GLY A 380 5.34 -12.95 16.67
CA GLY A 380 4.40 -12.37 17.64
C GLY A 380 2.94 -12.45 17.19
N TYR A 381 2.59 -11.95 16.00
CA TYR A 381 1.25 -12.11 15.43
C TYR A 381 1.26 -12.21 13.90
N CYS A 382 0.30 -12.95 13.34
CA CYS A 382 0.08 -13.03 11.89
C CYS A 382 -0.82 -11.89 11.42
N PHE A 383 -1.96 -11.73 12.10
CA PHE A 383 -2.95 -10.71 11.80
C PHE A 383 -3.24 -9.84 13.02
N LYS A 384 -3.28 -8.53 12.84
CA LYS A 384 -3.64 -7.57 13.87
C LYS A 384 -4.89 -6.79 13.50
N LEU A 385 -5.95 -7.02 14.27
CA LEU A 385 -7.16 -6.24 14.28
C LEU A 385 -7.03 -5.15 15.32
N GLY A 386 -6.64 -3.96 14.90
CA GLY A 386 -6.67 -2.83 15.82
C GLY A 386 -8.09 -2.37 16.08
N SER A 387 -8.41 -1.21 15.54
CA SER A 387 -9.75 -0.62 15.63
C SER A 387 -10.63 -0.97 14.42
N PHE A 388 -10.28 -2.01 13.66
CA PHE A 388 -11.06 -2.52 12.54
C PHE A 388 -12.41 -3.08 13.02
N SER A 389 -13.46 -2.84 12.23
CA SER A 389 -14.81 -3.34 12.52
C SER A 389 -15.58 -3.81 11.28
N GLY A 390 -14.97 -3.68 10.09
CA GLY A 390 -15.54 -4.16 8.84
C GLY A 390 -15.64 -5.69 8.81
N PRO A 391 -16.46 -6.25 7.91
CA PRO A 391 -16.40 -7.68 7.63
C PRO A 391 -15.03 -8.06 7.07
N THR A 392 -14.42 -9.12 7.60
CA THR A 392 -13.20 -9.73 7.08
C THR A 392 -13.49 -11.17 6.73
N VAL A 393 -13.15 -11.57 5.50
CA VAL A 393 -13.24 -12.94 5.04
C VAL A 393 -11.83 -13.49 4.86
N LEU A 394 -11.51 -14.61 5.48
CA LEU A 394 -10.27 -15.35 5.28
C LEU A 394 -10.64 -16.76 4.78
N GLU A 395 -10.51 -16.98 3.48
CA GLU A 395 -10.94 -18.23 2.85
C GLU A 395 -9.81 -18.88 2.06
N ASN A 396 -9.71 -20.20 2.09
CA ASN A 396 -8.77 -20.96 1.27
C ASN A 396 -7.31 -20.49 1.39
N CYS A 397 -6.88 -19.94 2.53
CA CYS A 397 -5.51 -19.47 2.70
C CYS A 397 -4.62 -20.54 3.34
N VAL A 398 -3.31 -20.43 3.10
CA VAL A 398 -2.28 -21.15 3.86
C VAL A 398 -1.63 -20.16 4.82
N VAL A 399 -1.61 -20.51 6.10
CA VAL A 399 -0.91 -19.78 7.17
C VAL A 399 0.10 -20.75 7.77
N TYR A 400 1.38 -20.51 7.55
CA TYR A 400 2.48 -21.33 8.06
C TYR A 400 3.37 -20.49 8.95
N THR A 401 3.71 -21.00 10.13
CA THR A 401 4.66 -20.33 11.02
C THR A 401 5.42 -21.33 11.87
N GLU A 402 6.73 -21.12 11.95
CA GLU A 402 7.61 -21.86 12.87
C GLU A 402 7.79 -21.14 14.21
N ASP A 403 7.14 -19.99 14.41
CA ASP A 403 7.14 -19.31 15.70
C ASP A 403 6.63 -20.28 16.77
N SER A 404 7.35 -20.34 17.88
CA SER A 404 7.02 -21.19 19.01
C SER A 404 5.75 -20.75 19.75
N SER A 405 5.30 -19.50 19.60
CA SER A 405 4.10 -19.00 20.30
C SER A 405 3.39 -17.87 19.54
N PRO A 406 2.95 -18.10 18.28
CA PRO A 406 2.32 -17.07 17.48
C PRO A 406 0.91 -16.74 18.01
N ASP A 407 0.53 -15.48 17.93
CA ASP A 407 -0.87 -15.08 17.88
C ASP A 407 -1.34 -15.16 16.41
N ILE A 408 -2.36 -15.97 16.09
CA ILE A 408 -2.96 -15.93 14.74
C ILE A 408 -3.65 -14.59 14.57
N VAL A 409 -4.58 -14.26 15.48
CA VAL A 409 -5.26 -12.98 15.50
C VAL A 409 -4.95 -12.23 16.80
N TYR A 410 -4.48 -11.00 16.68
CA TYR A 410 -4.32 -10.06 17.80
C TYR A 410 -5.33 -8.92 17.70
N ALA A 411 -6.21 -8.77 18.69
CA ALA A 411 -7.23 -7.72 18.75
C ALA A 411 -6.86 -6.63 19.78
N ASN A 412 -6.69 -5.37 19.35
CA ASN A 412 -6.24 -4.31 20.26
C ASN A 412 -7.35 -3.75 21.21
N SER A 413 -6.92 -3.05 22.27
CA SER A 413 -7.72 -2.61 23.45
C SER A 413 -8.89 -1.66 23.23
N SER A 414 -9.24 -1.23 22.01
CA SER A 414 -10.41 -0.35 21.82
C SER A 414 -11.78 -1.06 21.96
N GLY A 415 -11.82 -2.27 22.55
CA GLY A 415 -12.73 -2.52 23.69
C GLY A 415 -14.15 -3.04 23.45
N SER A 416 -14.56 -3.40 22.23
CA SER A 416 -15.87 -4.08 22.04
C SER A 416 -15.71 -5.60 21.89
N ALA A 417 -16.43 -6.37 22.71
CA ALA A 417 -16.41 -7.83 22.77
C ALA A 417 -16.92 -8.55 21.49
N GLY A 418 -17.16 -7.80 20.40
CA GLY A 418 -17.70 -8.30 19.14
C GLY A 418 -16.88 -7.91 17.90
N LYS A 419 -15.67 -7.37 18.04
CA LYS A 419 -14.86 -6.97 16.85
C LYS A 419 -14.49 -8.14 15.96
N TRP A 420 -14.15 -9.28 16.56
CA TRP A 420 -13.88 -10.51 15.82
C TRP A 420 -15.15 -11.18 15.28
N ALA A 421 -16.35 -10.68 15.61
CA ALA A 421 -17.60 -11.22 15.04
C ALA A 421 -17.76 -10.86 13.55
N GLY A 422 -17.08 -9.80 13.08
CA GLY A 422 -16.99 -9.48 11.65
C GLY A 422 -16.00 -10.36 10.89
N TRP A 423 -15.19 -11.17 11.59
CA TRP A 423 -14.22 -12.06 10.96
C TRP A 423 -14.85 -13.42 10.66
N SER A 424 -14.97 -13.74 9.38
CA SER A 424 -15.36 -15.05 8.86
C SER A 424 -14.12 -15.73 8.27
N ALA A 425 -13.59 -16.72 8.98
CA ALA A 425 -12.55 -17.60 8.43
C ALA A 425 -13.20 -18.93 8.07
N ASP A 426 -12.82 -19.55 6.94
CA ASP A 426 -13.11 -20.97 6.67
C ASP A 426 -12.17 -21.57 5.61
N HIS A 427 -12.11 -22.89 5.55
CA HIS A 427 -11.37 -23.63 4.50
C HIS A 427 -9.87 -23.27 4.38
N ASN A 428 -9.27 -22.80 5.46
CA ASN A 428 -7.86 -22.46 5.59
C ASN A 428 -7.02 -23.66 6.08
N ALA A 429 -5.73 -23.60 5.74
CA ALA A 429 -4.73 -24.55 6.16
C ALA A 429 -3.72 -23.85 7.10
N TYR A 430 -3.64 -24.33 8.34
CA TYR A 430 -2.78 -23.76 9.38
C TYR A 430 -1.65 -24.71 9.76
N GLY A 431 -0.42 -24.34 9.43
CA GLY A 431 0.81 -25.00 9.87
C GLY A 431 1.42 -24.26 11.04
N THR A 432 1.05 -24.62 12.28
CA THR A 432 1.41 -23.85 13.48
C THR A 432 1.64 -24.78 14.67
N SER A 433 2.39 -24.34 15.69
CA SER A 433 2.57 -25.13 16.91
C SER A 433 1.24 -25.27 17.67
N THR A 434 0.57 -26.42 17.49
CA THR A 434 -0.80 -26.65 18.02
C THR A 434 -0.93 -26.50 19.53
N SER A 435 0.15 -26.64 20.30
CA SER A 435 0.15 -26.56 21.76
C SER A 435 0.40 -25.16 22.33
N SER A 436 0.91 -24.23 21.53
CA SER A 436 1.35 -22.91 22.00
C SER A 436 0.85 -21.74 21.16
N THR A 437 0.29 -22.01 19.98
CA THR A 437 -0.44 -21.01 19.19
C THR A 437 -1.64 -20.47 19.97
N LYS A 438 -1.72 -19.15 20.05
CA LYS A 438 -2.92 -18.44 20.50
C LYS A 438 -3.71 -18.05 19.27
N TRP A 439 -4.96 -18.48 19.20
CA TRP A 439 -5.79 -18.22 18.03
C TRP A 439 -6.41 -16.83 18.05
N LEU A 440 -6.75 -16.36 19.26
CA LEU A 440 -7.20 -14.99 19.47
C LEU A 440 -6.60 -14.46 20.77
N ASN A 441 -5.80 -13.41 20.65
CA ASN A 441 -5.27 -12.63 21.75
C ASN A 441 -5.94 -11.25 21.75
N SER A 442 -6.17 -10.66 22.93
CA SER A 442 -6.62 -9.27 23.04
C SER A 442 -5.81 -8.50 24.06
N THR A 443 -5.68 -7.19 23.87
CA THR A 443 -4.98 -6.34 24.86
C THR A 443 -5.67 -6.32 26.23
N VAL A 444 -6.95 -6.70 26.32
CA VAL A 444 -7.74 -6.70 27.57
C VAL A 444 -7.61 -8.03 28.30
N ASP A 445 -7.73 -9.14 27.59
CA ASP A 445 -7.83 -10.48 28.18
C ASP A 445 -6.55 -11.31 28.02
N SER A 446 -5.55 -10.81 27.27
CA SER A 446 -4.24 -11.42 26.96
C SER A 446 -4.25 -12.80 26.25
N THR A 447 -5.35 -13.55 26.31
CA THR A 447 -5.67 -14.72 25.49
C THR A 447 -7.17 -15.00 25.59
N VAL A 448 -7.89 -14.85 24.48
CA VAL A 448 -9.33 -15.13 24.38
C VAL A 448 -9.56 -16.58 23.92
N CYS A 449 -8.83 -17.00 22.87
CA CYS A 449 -8.90 -18.37 22.35
C CYS A 449 -7.49 -18.98 22.33
N SER A 450 -7.21 -19.92 23.22
CA SER A 450 -5.91 -20.59 23.35
C SER A 450 -5.77 -21.85 22.49
N THR A 451 -6.85 -22.30 21.85
CA THR A 451 -6.86 -23.50 20.99
C THR A 451 -7.72 -23.27 19.75
N PHE A 452 -7.48 -24.04 18.70
CA PHE A 452 -8.27 -23.94 17.48
C PHE A 452 -9.75 -24.27 17.72
N SER A 453 -10.03 -25.31 18.51
CA SER A 453 -11.41 -25.65 18.89
C SER A 453 -12.10 -24.54 19.69
N SER A 454 -11.36 -23.83 20.56
CA SER A 454 -11.92 -22.67 21.27
C SER A 454 -12.25 -21.53 20.30
N TRP A 455 -11.40 -21.28 19.30
CA TRP A 455 -11.64 -20.31 18.23
C TRP A 455 -12.91 -20.64 17.43
N GLN A 456 -13.03 -21.88 16.96
CA GLN A 456 -14.21 -22.35 16.23
C GLN A 456 -15.49 -22.19 17.06
N SER A 457 -15.45 -22.57 18.35
CA SER A 457 -16.62 -22.48 19.22
C SER A 457 -17.01 -21.05 19.60
N THR A 458 -16.03 -20.14 19.73
CA THR A 458 -16.24 -18.77 20.20
C THR A 458 -16.69 -17.85 19.07
N THR A 459 -16.11 -18.02 17.88
CA THR A 459 -16.47 -17.21 16.72
C THR A 459 -17.65 -17.79 15.96
N GLY A 460 -17.90 -19.11 16.07
CA GLY A 460 -18.88 -19.81 15.26
C GLY A 460 -18.47 -19.93 13.79
N ASN A 461 -17.22 -19.61 13.47
CA ASN A 461 -16.63 -19.57 12.13
C ASN A 461 -15.48 -20.60 12.07
N ASP A 462 -14.98 -20.89 10.87
CA ASP A 462 -13.81 -21.74 10.62
C ASP A 462 -14.05 -23.25 10.79
N ALA A 463 -15.20 -23.74 10.30
CA ALA A 463 -15.67 -25.11 10.52
C ALA A 463 -14.91 -26.18 9.71
N ASN A 464 -14.37 -25.81 8.55
CA ASN A 464 -13.76 -26.72 7.58
C ASN A 464 -12.25 -26.56 7.47
N SER A 465 -11.67 -25.59 8.18
CA SER A 465 -10.23 -25.42 8.26
C SER A 465 -9.53 -26.55 9.02
N VAL A 466 -8.26 -26.75 8.68
CA VAL A 466 -7.41 -27.78 9.30
C VAL A 466 -6.16 -27.16 9.90
N THR A 467 -5.72 -27.73 11.01
CA THR A 467 -4.48 -27.34 11.68
C THR A 467 -3.58 -28.56 11.88
N ALA A 468 -2.28 -28.38 11.70
CA ALA A 468 -1.26 -29.37 12.02
C ALA A 468 0.05 -28.68 12.43
N ALA A 469 0.96 -29.43 13.06
CA ALA A 469 2.28 -28.92 13.44
C ALA A 469 3.13 -28.58 12.19
N PRO A 470 3.89 -27.48 12.16
CA PRO A 470 4.59 -27.03 10.96
C PRO A 470 5.49 -28.13 10.39
N ASP A 471 5.35 -28.43 9.10
CA ASP A 471 6.19 -29.37 8.36
C ASP A 471 6.51 -28.82 6.97
N PRO A 472 7.78 -28.52 6.64
CA PRO A 472 8.16 -28.01 5.33
C PRO A 472 7.89 -29.01 4.19
N ASN A 473 7.73 -30.30 4.48
CA ASN A 473 7.40 -31.33 3.47
C ASN A 473 5.95 -31.24 2.96
N TRP A 474 5.12 -30.37 3.53
CA TRP A 474 3.81 -30.05 2.96
C TRP A 474 3.89 -29.19 1.71
N PHE A 475 5.05 -28.62 1.42
CA PHE A 475 5.34 -27.91 0.19
C PHE A 475 6.19 -28.78 -0.74
N GLU A 476 6.17 -28.50 -2.04
CA GLU A 476 6.96 -29.23 -3.04
C GLU A 476 8.48 -29.03 -2.83
N ASP A 477 8.91 -27.78 -2.62
CA ASP A 477 10.29 -27.44 -2.22
C ASP A 477 10.31 -26.15 -1.39
N TYR A 478 10.05 -26.29 -0.09
CA TYR A 478 9.96 -25.15 0.83
C TYR A 478 11.22 -24.27 0.83
N LEU A 479 12.41 -24.88 0.88
CA LEU A 479 13.68 -24.16 0.93
C LEU A 479 14.09 -23.60 -0.44
N GLY A 480 13.67 -24.24 -1.53
CA GLY A 480 13.82 -23.72 -2.89
C GLY A 480 12.82 -22.62 -3.26
N GLY A 481 11.86 -22.31 -2.39
CA GLY A 481 10.84 -21.28 -2.62
C GLY A 481 9.63 -21.76 -3.42
N ASP A 482 9.48 -23.07 -3.62
CA ASP A 482 8.31 -23.68 -4.25
C ASP A 482 7.26 -24.02 -3.18
N TYR A 483 6.38 -23.06 -2.95
CA TYR A 483 5.32 -23.15 -1.95
C TYR A 483 4.02 -23.74 -2.48
N ARG A 484 4.07 -24.48 -3.59
CA ARG A 484 2.97 -25.37 -4.00
C ARG A 484 2.81 -26.46 -2.95
N LEU A 485 1.56 -26.82 -2.65
CA LEU A 485 1.29 -27.89 -1.70
C LEU A 485 1.66 -29.25 -2.30
N SER A 486 2.39 -30.07 -1.55
CA SER A 486 2.78 -31.40 -1.99
C SER A 486 1.58 -32.36 -2.08
N GLY A 487 1.68 -33.37 -2.93
CA GLY A 487 0.63 -34.41 -3.05
C GLY A 487 0.36 -35.19 -1.75
N SER A 488 1.33 -35.18 -0.83
CA SER A 488 1.22 -35.77 0.52
C SER A 488 0.71 -34.81 1.58
N SER A 489 0.51 -33.53 1.25
CA SER A 489 0.03 -32.53 2.20
C SER A 489 -1.36 -32.89 2.73
N LEU A 490 -1.53 -32.83 4.04
CA LEU A 490 -2.83 -33.03 4.71
C LEU A 490 -3.86 -31.96 4.35
N TRP A 491 -3.43 -30.90 3.68
CA TRP A 491 -4.26 -29.77 3.25
C TRP A 491 -4.90 -29.98 1.88
N SER A 492 -4.59 -31.11 1.23
CA SER A 492 -5.22 -31.49 -0.04
C SER A 492 -6.73 -31.68 0.17
N GLY A 493 -7.55 -30.81 -0.44
CA GLY A 493 -9.01 -30.91 -0.37
C GLY A 493 -9.69 -30.08 0.73
N VAL A 494 -8.95 -29.21 1.42
CA VAL A 494 -9.53 -28.30 2.41
C VAL A 494 -10.32 -27.16 1.76
N ALA A 495 -9.92 -26.72 0.57
CA ALA A 495 -10.47 -25.52 -0.05
C ALA A 495 -11.92 -25.66 -0.56
N ASP A 496 -12.66 -24.55 -0.48
CA ASP A 496 -13.97 -24.36 -1.07
C ASP A 496 -13.92 -23.75 -2.48
N THR A 497 -15.00 -23.91 -3.23
CA THR A 497 -15.12 -23.47 -4.63
C THR A 497 -15.93 -22.17 -4.80
N SER A 498 -16.46 -21.58 -3.73
CA SER A 498 -17.32 -20.39 -3.80
C SER A 498 -16.66 -19.20 -4.48
N PHE A 499 -15.36 -18.99 -4.25
CA PHE A 499 -14.60 -17.90 -4.88
C PHE A 499 -14.22 -18.20 -6.33
N VAL A 500 -14.21 -19.46 -6.77
CA VAL A 500 -13.91 -19.82 -8.18
C VAL A 500 -15.03 -19.37 -9.11
N ASN A 501 -16.28 -19.57 -8.71
CA ASN A 501 -17.48 -19.20 -9.49
C ASN A 501 -18.33 -18.15 -8.76
N HIS A 502 -17.67 -17.20 -8.10
CA HIS A 502 -18.37 -16.20 -7.29
C HIS A 502 -19.35 -15.38 -8.15
N ALA A 503 -20.55 -15.16 -7.61
CA ALA A 503 -21.62 -14.45 -8.30
C ALA A 503 -21.24 -12.99 -8.60
N ASP A 504 -20.56 -12.35 -7.65
CA ASP A 504 -19.89 -11.07 -7.87
C ASP A 504 -18.57 -11.30 -8.61
N PRO A 505 -18.41 -10.79 -9.86
CA PRO A 505 -17.18 -10.96 -10.63
C PRO A 505 -15.96 -10.27 -10.00
N HIS A 506 -16.14 -9.23 -9.18
CA HIS A 506 -15.03 -8.55 -8.51
C HIS A 506 -14.36 -9.42 -7.45
N LEU A 507 -15.09 -10.41 -6.93
CA LEU A 507 -14.61 -11.36 -5.92
C LEU A 507 -14.15 -12.69 -6.50
N ARG A 508 -14.21 -12.89 -7.81
CA ARG A 508 -13.86 -14.17 -8.43
C ARG A 508 -12.35 -14.43 -8.41
N VAL A 509 -11.94 -15.65 -8.07
CA VAL A 509 -10.56 -16.13 -8.08
C VAL A 509 -10.52 -17.45 -8.87
N ASP A 510 -10.46 -17.34 -10.20
CA ASP A 510 -10.59 -18.48 -11.12
C ASP A 510 -9.25 -19.05 -11.61
N ARG A 511 -8.14 -18.48 -11.14
CA ARG A 511 -6.78 -18.91 -11.43
C ARG A 511 -5.90 -18.74 -10.20
N ASP A 512 -4.74 -19.38 -10.21
CA ASP A 512 -3.77 -19.31 -9.13
C ASP A 512 -2.64 -18.30 -9.43
N PHE A 513 -1.62 -18.25 -8.58
CA PHE A 513 -0.44 -17.41 -8.75
C PHE A 513 0.29 -17.69 -10.07
N ASN A 514 0.34 -18.93 -10.53
CA ASN A 514 0.97 -19.29 -11.79
C ASN A 514 0.03 -19.14 -12.99
N GLY A 515 -1.19 -18.63 -12.81
CA GLY A 515 -2.17 -18.51 -13.89
C GLY A 515 -2.87 -19.82 -14.26
N GLU A 516 -2.66 -20.89 -13.49
CA GLU A 516 -3.33 -22.16 -13.69
C GLU A 516 -4.80 -22.05 -13.27
N SER A 517 -5.69 -22.53 -14.12
CA SER A 517 -7.13 -22.42 -13.87
C SER A 517 -7.55 -23.20 -12.63
N ARG A 518 -8.31 -22.54 -11.76
CA ARG A 518 -9.03 -23.17 -10.64
C ARG A 518 -10.37 -23.69 -11.13
N THR A 519 -10.63 -24.95 -10.80
CA THR A 519 -11.84 -25.71 -11.12
C THR A 519 -12.34 -26.35 -9.83
N THR A 520 -13.58 -26.83 -9.85
CA THR A 520 -14.17 -27.52 -8.70
C THR A 520 -13.40 -28.77 -8.27
N SER A 521 -12.59 -29.36 -9.16
CA SER A 521 -11.80 -30.58 -8.89
C SER A 521 -10.37 -30.32 -8.41
N ASN A 522 -9.80 -29.14 -8.66
CA ASN A 522 -8.40 -28.84 -8.37
C ASN A 522 -8.18 -27.64 -7.44
N VAL A 523 -9.24 -27.03 -6.90
CA VAL A 523 -9.12 -25.93 -5.92
C VAL A 523 -8.36 -26.40 -4.66
N ARG A 524 -7.41 -25.59 -4.20
CA ARG A 524 -6.57 -25.87 -3.02
C ARG A 524 -6.32 -24.59 -2.22
N PRO A 525 -6.09 -24.70 -0.90
CA PRO A 525 -5.75 -23.52 -0.12
C PRO A 525 -4.37 -23.01 -0.55
N GLY A 526 -4.16 -21.71 -0.37
CA GLY A 526 -2.92 -21.03 -0.75
C GLY A 526 -2.92 -20.51 -2.19
N ALA A 527 -1.84 -19.81 -2.51
CA ALA A 527 -1.67 -19.07 -3.76
C ALA A 527 -1.50 -19.95 -4.99
N PHE A 528 -1.20 -21.24 -4.83
CA PHE A 528 -0.84 -22.12 -5.93
C PHE A 528 -1.74 -23.38 -5.99
N ASN A 529 -1.96 -23.89 -7.19
CA ASN A 529 -2.45 -25.24 -7.46
C ASN A 529 -1.26 -26.22 -7.67
N TYR A 530 -1.56 -27.52 -7.86
CA TYR A 530 -0.55 -28.54 -8.19
C TYR A 530 0.16 -28.29 -9.53
N SER A 531 1.35 -28.89 -9.67
CA SER A 531 2.01 -29.14 -10.96
C SER A 531 1.24 -30.13 -11.83
#